data_AF-A0A7U9ST68-F1
#
_entry.id   AF-A0A7U9ST68-F1
#
_cell.length_a   1.000
_cell.length_b   1.000
_cell.length_c   1.000
_cell.angle_alpha   90.00
_cell.angle_beta   90.00
_cell.angle_gamma   90.00
#
_symmetry.space_group_name_H-M   'P 1'
#
loop_
_entity.id
_entity.type
_entity.pdbx_description
1 polymer ?
#
loop_
_entity_poly.entity_id
_entity_poly.type
_entity_poly.pdbx_seq_one_letter_code
_entity_poly.pdbx_strand_id
1 'polypeptide(L)'
;MDLLQKYLFIPLDIFAKSQQNKDIANKSDGWLTLFSSDEPDVIIGLLEKYPEFRDIYGEAYQICLNIEKVMEMFSEELYMLDRNTEKYMIDVMQNEFGQARNDLQEAKDSLAIKQNVLIETQNDLAEAKNDLDRMGEKYIQSVRNAVEIMRSMGLGEQEIMGRLCGQYQLGEGQAKEFL
;
A
#
# COMPACT_ATOMS: atom_id res chain seq x y z
N MET A 1 -10.87 -11.67 15.05
CA MET A 1 -11.65 -11.06 16.16
C MET A 1 -13.10 -11.53 16.00
N ASP A 2 -13.43 -12.71 16.54
CA ASP A 2 -14.80 -13.23 16.56
C ASP A 2 -15.31 -13.20 18.01
N LEU A 3 -15.85 -12.06 18.45
CA LEU A 3 -16.71 -12.04 19.64
C LEU A 3 -18.14 -12.36 19.21
N LEU A 4 -18.41 -13.64 19.00
CA LEU A 4 -19.77 -14.14 18.73
C LEU A 4 -20.53 -14.26 20.06
N GLN A 5 -20.78 -13.12 20.73
CA GLN A 5 -21.75 -13.08 21.82
C GLN A 5 -23.13 -13.30 21.21
N LYS A 6 -23.80 -14.39 21.60
CA LYS A 6 -25.20 -14.65 21.21
C LYS A 6 -26.09 -13.66 21.95
N TYR A 7 -26.44 -12.56 21.30
CA TYR A 7 -27.36 -11.57 21.88
C TYR A 7 -28.81 -12.02 21.71
N LEU A 8 -29.60 -11.88 22.78
CA LEU A 8 -31.04 -12.06 22.78
C LEU A 8 -31.69 -10.69 23.03
N PHE A 9 -32.42 -10.19 22.04
CA PHE A 9 -33.17 -8.95 22.18
C PHE A 9 -34.56 -9.25 22.75
N ILE A 10 -34.86 -8.67 23.92
CA ILE A 10 -36.15 -8.81 24.59
C ILE A 10 -36.84 -7.45 24.59
N PRO A 11 -37.96 -7.27 23.85
CA PRO A 11 -38.69 -6.00 23.82
C PRO A 11 -39.56 -5.85 25.08
N LEU A 12 -38.99 -5.25 26.12
CA LEU A 12 -39.65 -5.02 27.41
C LEU A 12 -40.83 -4.04 27.30
N ASP A 13 -40.81 -3.13 26.33
CA ASP A 13 -41.90 -2.18 26.06
C ASP A 13 -43.18 -2.87 25.57
N ILE A 14 -43.04 -3.92 24.76
CA ILE A 14 -44.16 -4.75 24.28
C ILE A 14 -44.73 -5.54 25.45
N PHE A 15 -43.87 -6.10 26.30
CA PHE A 15 -44.29 -6.81 27.50
C PHE A 15 -45.07 -5.91 28.45
N ALA A 16 -44.54 -4.72 28.78
CA ALA A 16 -45.18 -3.75 29.67
C ALA A 16 -46.59 -3.34 29.19
N LYS A 17 -46.77 -3.15 27.89
CA LYS A 17 -48.09 -2.85 27.29
C LYS A 17 -49.07 -4.03 27.36
N SER A 18 -48.56 -5.26 27.29
CA SER A 18 -49.38 -6.48 27.32
C SER A 18 -49.78 -6.93 28.74
N GLN A 19 -49.00 -6.55 29.75
CA GLN A 19 -49.21 -6.90 31.16
C GLN A 19 -50.27 -6.05 31.88
N GLN A 20 -50.70 -4.92 31.31
CA GLN A 20 -51.75 -4.07 31.91
C GLN A 20 -53.07 -4.81 32.22
N ASN A 21 -53.28 -6.03 31.67
CA ASN A 21 -54.48 -6.86 31.87
C ASN A 21 -54.19 -8.29 32.37
N LYS A 22 -52.97 -8.62 32.83
CA LYS A 22 -52.62 -9.97 33.29
C LYS A 22 -51.83 -9.96 34.59
N ASP A 23 -52.12 -10.92 35.46
CA ASP A 23 -51.40 -11.14 36.72
C ASP A 23 -50.09 -11.94 36.46
N ILE A 24 -49.09 -11.78 37.32
CA ILE A 24 -47.77 -12.44 37.20
C ILE A 24 -47.96 -13.94 37.44
N ALA A 25 -48.14 -14.71 36.37
CA ALA A 25 -48.50 -16.12 36.47
C ALA A 25 -47.28 -17.04 36.66
N ASN A 26 -46.10 -16.62 36.20
CA ASN A 26 -44.89 -17.46 36.20
C ASN A 26 -43.63 -16.64 36.55
N LYS A 27 -42.52 -17.35 36.79
CA LYS A 27 -41.24 -16.73 37.19
C LYS A 27 -40.58 -15.90 36.08
N SER A 28 -40.77 -16.26 34.81
CA SER A 28 -40.28 -15.47 33.67
C SER A 28 -40.99 -14.12 33.56
N ASP A 29 -42.30 -14.09 33.79
CA ASP A 29 -43.09 -12.86 33.85
C ASP A 29 -42.64 -12.02 35.05
N GLY A 30 -42.30 -12.66 36.18
CA GLY A 30 -41.71 -11.97 37.32
C GLY A 30 -40.39 -11.25 36.99
N TRP A 31 -39.48 -11.93 36.26
CA TRP A 31 -38.25 -11.32 35.77
C TRP A 31 -38.50 -10.18 34.77
N LEU A 32 -39.42 -10.38 33.82
CA LEU A 32 -39.75 -9.34 32.85
C LEU A 32 -40.38 -8.11 33.55
N THR A 33 -41.27 -8.32 34.52
CA THR A 33 -41.87 -7.26 35.34
C THR A 33 -40.81 -6.50 36.15
N LEU A 34 -39.84 -7.21 36.73
CA LEU A 34 -38.72 -6.62 37.46
C LEU A 34 -37.92 -5.61 36.62
N PHE A 35 -37.71 -5.91 35.33
CA PHE A 35 -36.95 -5.04 34.41
C PHE A 35 -37.82 -4.03 33.65
N SER A 36 -39.15 -4.18 33.66
CA SER A 36 -40.06 -3.36 32.84
C SER A 36 -40.92 -2.37 33.63
N SER A 37 -41.02 -2.50 34.95
CA SER A 37 -41.88 -1.68 35.80
C SER A 37 -41.10 -1.04 36.94
N ASP A 38 -41.28 0.26 37.12
CA ASP A 38 -40.75 1.02 38.26
C ASP A 38 -41.89 1.46 39.22
N GLU A 39 -43.10 0.94 39.03
CA GLU A 39 -44.25 1.31 39.88
C GLU A 39 -44.13 0.66 41.26
N PRO A 40 -44.15 1.45 42.36
CA PRO A 40 -43.91 0.94 43.70
C PRO A 40 -44.85 -0.20 44.11
N ASP A 41 -46.14 -0.09 43.80
CA ASP A 41 -47.15 -1.08 44.18
C ASP A 41 -46.95 -2.41 43.43
N VAL A 42 -46.56 -2.35 42.16
CA VAL A 42 -46.26 -3.52 41.33
C VAL A 42 -44.99 -4.21 41.81
N ILE A 43 -43.95 -3.45 42.13
CA ILE A 43 -42.70 -3.97 42.67
C ILE A 43 -42.91 -4.59 44.05
N ILE A 44 -43.66 -3.94 44.94
CA ILE A 44 -43.97 -4.50 46.26
C ILE A 44 -44.73 -5.82 46.11
N GLY A 45 -45.75 -5.89 45.26
CA GLY A 45 -46.49 -7.13 44.98
C GLY A 45 -45.61 -8.22 44.37
N LEU A 46 -44.66 -7.86 43.51
CA LEU A 46 -43.67 -8.78 42.94
C LEU A 46 -42.74 -9.34 44.02
N LEU A 47 -42.23 -8.48 44.92
CA LEU A 47 -41.32 -8.86 46.00
C LEU A 47 -42.00 -9.68 47.11
N GLU A 48 -43.29 -9.47 47.34
CA GLU A 48 -44.09 -10.31 48.24
C GLU A 48 -44.31 -11.71 47.67
N LYS A 49 -44.53 -11.81 46.35
CA LYS A 49 -44.76 -13.08 45.65
C LYS A 49 -43.46 -13.86 45.37
N TYR A 50 -42.36 -13.15 45.14
CA TYR A 50 -41.03 -13.69 44.87
C TYR A 50 -39.95 -12.95 45.68
N PRO A 51 -39.73 -13.36 46.96
CA PRO A 51 -38.79 -12.70 47.85
C PRO A 51 -37.35 -12.70 47.34
N GLU A 52 -36.98 -13.66 46.47
CA GLU A 52 -35.64 -13.76 45.89
C GLU A 52 -35.23 -12.55 45.04
N PHE A 53 -36.20 -11.75 44.58
CA PHE A 53 -35.92 -10.55 43.79
C PHE A 53 -35.57 -9.35 44.65
N ARG A 54 -35.72 -9.42 45.98
CA ARG A 54 -35.48 -8.28 46.87
C ARG A 54 -34.04 -7.80 46.84
N ASP A 55 -33.11 -8.74 46.90
CA ASP A 55 -31.68 -8.44 46.90
C ASP A 55 -31.27 -7.89 45.54
N ILE A 56 -31.75 -8.52 44.46
CA ILE A 56 -31.46 -8.13 43.07
C ILE A 56 -32.03 -6.75 42.75
N TYR A 57 -33.27 -6.48 43.17
CA TYR A 57 -33.89 -5.16 43.01
C TYR A 57 -33.14 -4.09 43.82
N GLY A 58 -32.71 -4.42 45.05
CA GLY A 58 -31.92 -3.51 45.86
C GLY A 58 -30.59 -3.14 45.21
N GLU A 59 -29.86 -4.11 44.67
CA GLU A 59 -28.61 -3.87 43.94
C GLU A 59 -28.85 -3.08 42.64
N ALA A 60 -29.84 -3.47 41.84
CA ALA A 60 -30.21 -2.75 40.63
C ALA A 60 -30.62 -1.30 40.93
N TYR A 61 -31.39 -1.07 41.99
CA TYR A 61 -31.79 0.25 42.43
C TYR A 61 -30.60 1.10 42.91
N GLN A 62 -29.62 0.50 43.59
CA GLN A 62 -28.37 1.21 43.95
C GLN A 62 -27.56 1.60 42.71
N ILE A 63 -27.55 0.76 41.67
CA ILE A 63 -26.92 1.08 40.38
C ILE A 63 -27.65 2.25 39.71
N CYS A 64 -28.99 2.25 39.72
CA CYS A 64 -29.83 3.34 39.21
C CYS A 64 -29.68 4.65 40.00
N LEU A 65 -29.36 4.57 41.30
CA LEU A 65 -29.05 5.76 42.11
C LEU A 65 -27.64 6.30 41.88
N ASN A 66 -26.71 5.45 41.43
CA ASN A 66 -25.30 5.78 41.25
C ASN A 66 -24.89 5.82 39.76
N ILE A 67 -25.79 6.34 38.92
CA ILE A 67 -25.62 6.47 37.46
C ILE A 67 -24.35 7.27 37.12
N GLU A 68 -23.97 8.26 37.92
CA GLU A 68 -22.76 9.05 37.71
C GLU A 68 -21.49 8.18 37.73
N LYS A 69 -21.38 7.27 38.72
CA LYS A 69 -20.24 6.36 38.84
C LYS A 69 -20.23 5.29 37.75
N VAL A 70 -21.40 4.84 37.30
CA VAL A 70 -21.53 3.91 36.18
C VAL A 70 -21.12 4.59 34.86
N MET A 71 -21.58 5.83 34.64
CA MET A 71 -21.16 6.65 33.49
C MET A 71 -19.66 6.94 33.52
N GLU A 72 -19.07 7.18 34.70
CA GLU A 72 -17.64 7.39 34.87
C GLU A 72 -16.83 6.14 34.49
N MET A 73 -17.25 4.94 34.94
CA MET A 73 -16.62 3.67 34.56
C MET A 73 -16.67 3.40 33.04
N PHE A 74 -17.84 3.62 32.41
CA PHE A 74 -17.95 3.51 30.95
C PHE A 74 -17.09 4.55 30.22
N SER A 75 -16.99 5.77 30.75
CA SER A 75 -16.19 6.84 30.16
C SER A 75 -14.70 6.54 30.23
N GLU A 76 -14.22 5.93 31.31
CA GLU A 76 -12.81 5.56 31.48
C GLU A 76 -12.41 4.42 30.54
N GLU A 77 -13.26 3.39 30.40
CA GLU A 77 -13.08 2.31 29.41
C GLU A 77 -13.10 2.83 27.98
N LEU A 78 -14.04 3.72 27.64
CA LEU A 78 -14.11 4.39 26.34
C LEU A 78 -12.85 5.22 26.07
N TYR A 79 -12.38 5.99 27.05
CA TYR A 79 -11.16 6.80 26.94
C TYR A 79 -9.90 5.93 26.74
N MET A 80 -9.78 4.82 27.48
CA MET A 80 -8.68 3.88 27.31
C MET A 80 -8.71 3.19 25.95
N LEU A 81 -9.90 2.82 25.46
CA LEU A 81 -10.08 2.22 24.13
C LEU A 81 -9.70 3.21 23.03
N ASP A 82 -10.12 4.47 23.14
CA ASP A 82 -9.80 5.53 22.19
C ASP A 82 -8.29 5.81 22.15
N ARG A 83 -7.65 5.96 23.32
CA ARG A 83 -6.20 6.17 23.43
C ARG A 83 -5.37 5.01 22.88
N ASN A 84 -5.83 3.77 23.07
CA ASN A 84 -5.17 2.60 22.50
C ASN A 84 -5.35 2.53 20.98
N THR A 85 -6.51 2.95 20.48
CA THR A 85 -6.79 3.04 19.03
C THR A 85 -5.92 4.10 18.37
N GLU A 86 -5.79 5.29 18.98
CA GLU A 86 -4.90 6.34 18.51
C GLU A 86 -3.43 5.87 18.46
N LYS A 87 -2.95 5.24 19.54
CA LYS A 87 -1.58 4.70 19.57
C LYS A 87 -1.36 3.65 18.50
N TYR A 88 -2.28 2.70 18.35
CA TYR A 88 -2.18 1.67 17.32
C TYR A 88 -2.15 2.29 15.92
N MET A 89 -3.00 3.28 15.65
CA MET A 89 -2.99 4.00 14.37
C MET A 89 -1.66 4.72 14.12
N ILE A 90 -1.08 5.38 15.13
CA ILE A 90 0.23 6.02 15.02
C ILE A 90 1.32 4.99 14.70
N ASP A 91 1.33 3.86 15.39
CA ASP A 91 2.33 2.81 15.17
C ASP A 91 2.22 2.20 13.76
N VAL A 92 0.99 1.98 13.27
CA VAL A 92 0.74 1.52 11.89
C VAL A 92 1.23 2.55 10.89
N MET A 93 0.87 3.82 11.04
CA MET A 93 1.31 4.89 10.14
C MET A 93 2.83 5.08 10.14
N GLN A 94 3.48 4.97 11.31
CA GLN A 94 4.94 5.04 11.41
C GLN A 94 5.62 3.86 10.69
N ASN A 95 5.06 2.65 10.82
CA ASN A 95 5.56 1.48 10.11
C ASN A 95 5.39 1.62 8.59
N GLU A 96 4.21 2.04 8.11
CA GLU A 96 3.97 2.29 6.68
C GLU A 96 4.91 3.36 6.13
N PHE A 97 5.12 4.46 6.86
CA PHE A 97 6.05 5.50 6.48
C PHE A 97 7.50 4.99 6.45
N GLY A 98 7.88 4.14 7.40
CA GLY A 98 9.17 3.46 7.44
C GLY A 98 9.39 2.56 6.23
N GLN A 99 8.41 1.74 5.86
CA GLN A 99 8.45 0.89 4.67
C GLN A 99 8.58 1.72 3.39
N ALA A 100 7.72 2.72 3.22
CA ALA A 100 7.78 3.61 2.05
C ALA A 100 9.13 4.32 1.91
N ARG A 101 9.76 4.69 3.05
CA ARG A 101 11.10 5.29 3.06
C ARG A 101 12.18 4.30 2.63
N ASN A 102 12.09 3.05 3.06
CA ASN A 102 13.02 2.00 2.66
C ASN A 102 12.90 1.70 1.16
N ASP A 103 11.67 1.52 0.67
CA ASP A 103 11.40 1.28 -0.75
C ASP A 103 11.93 2.42 -1.63
N LEU A 104 11.75 3.67 -1.17
CA LEU A 104 12.29 4.84 -1.87
C LEU A 104 13.82 4.84 -1.89
N GLN A 105 14.47 4.40 -0.80
CA GLN A 105 15.92 4.31 -0.74
C GLN A 105 16.44 3.22 -1.69
N GLU A 106 15.83 2.03 -1.69
CA GLU A 106 16.18 0.96 -2.63
C GLU A 106 16.00 1.38 -4.09
N ALA A 107 14.91 2.10 -4.40
CA ALA A 107 14.68 2.64 -5.74
C ALA A 107 15.75 3.65 -6.15
N LYS A 108 16.19 4.52 -5.23
CA LYS A 108 17.29 5.46 -5.48
C LYS A 108 18.62 4.75 -5.72
N ASP A 109 18.93 3.74 -4.92
CA ASP A 109 20.17 2.97 -5.06
C ASP A 109 20.18 2.20 -6.39
N SER A 110 19.06 1.58 -6.76
CA SER A 110 18.88 0.93 -8.06
C SER A 110 19.04 1.92 -9.23
N LEU A 111 18.49 3.12 -9.10
CA LEU A 111 18.63 4.16 -10.11
C LEU A 111 20.09 4.62 -10.26
N ALA A 112 20.81 4.79 -9.15
CA ALA A 112 22.23 5.15 -9.17
C ALA A 112 23.08 4.08 -9.87
N ILE A 113 22.82 2.80 -9.62
CA ILE A 113 23.48 1.68 -10.33
C ILE A 113 23.18 1.75 -11.83
N LYS A 114 21.91 1.94 -12.22
CA LYS A 114 21.53 2.06 -13.64
C LYS A 114 22.17 3.26 -14.31
N GLN A 115 22.32 4.38 -13.62
CA GLN A 115 23.03 5.55 -14.13
C GLN A 115 24.50 5.26 -14.37
N ASN A 116 25.18 4.58 -13.45
CA ASN A 116 26.58 4.19 -13.64
C ASN A 116 26.76 3.26 -14.85
N VAL A 117 25.91 2.24 -14.98
CA VAL A 117 25.92 1.35 -16.16
C VAL A 117 25.66 2.12 -17.45
N LEU A 118 24.75 3.11 -17.42
CA LEU A 118 24.49 3.94 -18.60
C LEU A 118 25.72 4.78 -18.97
N ILE A 119 26.45 5.32 -18.00
CA ILE A 119 27.69 6.07 -18.25
C ILE A 119 28.76 5.15 -18.83
N GLU A 120 28.94 3.94 -18.28
CA GLU A 120 29.90 2.96 -18.81
C GLU A 120 29.57 2.59 -20.27
N THR A 121 28.31 2.25 -20.56
CA THR A 121 27.89 1.92 -21.93
C THR A 121 28.03 3.10 -22.91
N GLN A 122 27.85 4.34 -22.44
CA GLN A 122 28.10 5.52 -23.26
C GLN A 122 29.59 5.71 -23.56
N ASN A 123 30.47 5.45 -22.59
CA ASN A 123 31.91 5.51 -22.78
C ASN A 123 32.37 4.43 -23.77
N ASP A 124 31.90 3.20 -23.62
CA ASP A 124 32.23 2.09 -24.53
C ASP A 124 31.77 2.40 -25.96
N LEU A 125 30.57 2.99 -26.12
CA LEU A 125 30.06 3.41 -27.42
C LEU A 125 30.90 4.54 -28.03
N ALA A 126 31.37 5.48 -27.21
CA ALA A 126 32.25 6.55 -27.65
C ALA A 126 33.62 6.01 -28.10
N GLU A 127 34.18 5.04 -27.37
CA GLU A 127 35.43 4.38 -27.73
C GLU A 127 35.29 3.60 -29.04
N ALA A 128 34.25 2.78 -29.17
CA ALA A 128 33.96 2.03 -30.40
C ALA A 128 33.78 2.95 -31.62
N LYS A 129 33.14 4.12 -31.42
CA LYS A 129 33.00 5.12 -32.48
C LYS A 129 34.34 5.74 -32.87
N ASN A 130 35.18 6.11 -31.90
CA ASN A 130 36.52 6.62 -32.18
C ASN A 130 37.39 5.60 -32.92
N ASP A 131 37.30 4.32 -32.56
CA ASP A 131 38.01 3.24 -33.24
C ASP A 131 37.51 3.05 -34.67
N LEU A 132 36.20 3.14 -34.90
CA LEU A 132 35.61 3.09 -36.23
C LEU A 132 36.09 4.26 -37.10
N ASP A 133 36.08 5.47 -36.57
CA ASP A 133 36.56 6.68 -37.26
C ASP A 133 38.04 6.53 -37.62
N ARG A 134 38.87 6.06 -36.69
CA ARG A 134 40.31 5.85 -36.88
C ARG A 134 40.60 4.74 -37.90
N MET A 135 39.78 3.69 -37.95
CA MET A 135 39.87 2.65 -38.96
C MET A 135 39.43 3.17 -40.33
N GLY A 136 38.39 4.00 -40.38
CA GLY A 136 37.95 4.71 -41.57
C GLY A 136 39.03 5.63 -42.15
N GLU A 137 39.70 6.42 -41.31
CA GLU A 137 40.82 7.28 -41.72
C GLU A 137 41.99 6.48 -42.30
N LYS A 138 42.38 5.37 -41.64
CA LYS A 138 43.42 4.47 -42.16
C LYS A 138 43.05 3.87 -43.51
N TYR A 139 41.79 3.48 -43.67
CA TYR A 139 41.27 2.96 -44.93
C TYR A 139 41.35 4.01 -46.05
N ILE A 140 40.86 5.23 -45.79
CA ILE A 140 40.94 6.38 -46.71
C ILE A 140 42.39 6.67 -47.09
N GLN A 141 43.31 6.70 -46.11
CA GLN A 141 44.72 6.96 -46.37
C GLN A 141 45.37 5.83 -47.20
N SER A 142 45.02 4.57 -46.94
CA SER A 142 45.51 3.44 -47.73
C SER A 142 45.05 3.53 -49.19
N VAL A 143 43.80 3.91 -49.43
CA VAL A 143 43.25 4.13 -50.78
C VAL A 143 44.00 5.27 -51.47
N ARG A 144 44.19 6.41 -50.79
CA ARG A 144 44.96 7.55 -51.34
C ARG A 144 46.38 7.16 -51.72
N ASN A 145 47.10 6.49 -50.82
CA ASN A 145 48.45 6.01 -51.08
C ASN A 145 48.48 5.05 -52.29
N ALA A 146 47.49 4.16 -52.42
CA ALA A 146 47.40 3.25 -53.56
C ALA A 146 47.18 3.99 -54.88
N VAL A 147 46.32 5.02 -54.90
CA VAL A 147 46.13 5.90 -56.07
C VAL A 147 47.42 6.63 -56.44
N GLU A 148 48.12 7.21 -55.46
CA GLU A 148 49.41 7.88 -55.71
C GLU A 148 50.45 6.95 -56.33
N ILE A 149 50.58 5.74 -55.78
CA ILE A 149 51.48 4.71 -56.34
C ILE A 149 51.05 4.37 -57.77
N MET A 150 49.75 4.15 -58.03
CA MET A 150 49.23 3.86 -59.37
C MET A 150 49.52 4.98 -60.38
N ARG A 151 49.38 6.25 -59.96
CA ARG A 151 49.75 7.42 -60.78
C ARG A 151 51.24 7.45 -61.08
N SER A 152 52.10 7.19 -60.08
CA SER A 152 53.55 7.14 -60.29
C SER A 152 53.99 6.02 -61.24
N MET A 153 53.21 4.94 -61.36
CA MET A 153 53.43 3.84 -62.30
C MET A 153 52.92 4.15 -63.72
N GLY A 154 52.31 5.32 -63.95
CA GLY A 154 51.83 5.76 -65.26
C GLY A 154 50.49 5.15 -65.68
N LEU A 155 49.70 4.62 -64.75
CA LEU A 155 48.37 4.10 -65.02
C LEU A 155 47.40 5.25 -65.36
N GLY A 156 46.54 5.05 -66.37
CA GLY A 156 45.52 6.03 -66.74
C GLY A 156 44.32 6.03 -65.78
N GLU A 157 43.64 7.17 -65.63
CA GLU A 157 42.53 7.38 -64.68
C GLU A 157 41.39 6.33 -64.82
N GLN A 158 41.08 5.89 -66.04
CA GLN A 158 40.10 4.81 -66.28
C GLN A 158 40.55 3.46 -65.71
N GLU A 159 41.85 3.15 -65.74
CA GLU A 159 42.39 1.90 -65.22
C GLU A 159 42.47 1.94 -63.69
N ILE A 160 42.79 3.11 -63.11
CA ILE A 160 42.79 3.32 -61.66
C ILE A 160 41.36 3.20 -61.10
N MET A 161 40.35 3.79 -61.77
CA MET A 161 38.94 3.60 -61.44
C MET A 161 38.55 2.12 -61.36
N GLY A 162 38.91 1.33 -62.38
CA GLY A 162 38.60 -0.10 -62.42
C GLY A 162 39.23 -0.88 -61.25
N ARG A 163 40.46 -0.53 -60.86
CA ARG A 163 41.14 -1.16 -59.72
C ARG A 163 40.56 -0.74 -58.37
N LEU A 164 40.15 0.52 -58.21
CA LEU A 164 39.48 1.01 -56.99
C LEU A 164 38.13 0.32 -56.79
N CYS A 165 37.31 0.21 -57.83
CA CYS A 165 36.03 -0.49 -57.75
C CYS A 165 36.20 -2.01 -57.52
N GLY A 166 37.25 -2.62 -58.07
CA GLY A 166 37.50 -4.06 -57.95
C GLY A 166 38.18 -4.49 -56.65
N GLN A 167 39.26 -3.82 -56.23
CA GLN A 167 40.06 -4.21 -55.06
C GLN A 167 39.54 -3.62 -53.76
N TYR A 168 39.01 -2.39 -53.79
CA TYR A 168 38.51 -1.69 -52.60
C TYR A 168 36.98 -1.68 -52.53
N GLN A 169 36.30 -2.37 -53.45
CA GLN A 169 34.83 -2.45 -53.52
C GLN A 169 34.12 -1.08 -53.45
N LEU A 170 34.80 -0.03 -53.91
CA LEU A 170 34.26 1.33 -53.91
C LEU A 170 33.21 1.47 -55.01
N GLY A 171 32.10 2.17 -54.73
CA GLY A 171 31.18 2.58 -55.78
C GLY A 171 31.82 3.60 -56.72
N GLU A 172 31.37 3.68 -57.99
CA GLU A 172 31.93 4.63 -58.96
C GLU A 172 31.91 6.09 -58.49
N GLY A 173 30.90 6.49 -57.69
CA GLY A 173 30.82 7.82 -57.10
C GLY A 173 31.89 8.07 -56.02
N GLN A 174 32.17 7.07 -55.19
CA GLN A 174 33.18 7.15 -54.13
C GLN A 174 34.59 7.08 -54.72
N ALA A 175 34.83 6.21 -55.71
CA ALA A 175 36.12 6.09 -56.37
C ALA A 175 36.53 7.39 -57.10
N LYS A 176 35.57 8.14 -57.66
CA LYS A 176 35.81 9.47 -58.26
C LYS A 176 36.29 10.53 -57.27
N GLU A 177 36.01 10.41 -55.97
CA GLU A 177 36.50 11.37 -54.96
C GLU A 177 38.00 11.19 -54.66
N PHE A 178 38.58 10.05 -55.04
CA PHE A 178 39.99 9.72 -54.79
C PHE A 178 40.91 9.98 -56.00
N LEU A 179 40.35 10.28 -57.17
CA LEU A 179 41.06 10.58 -58.41
C LEU A 179 41.06 12.10 -58.65
#